data_AF-A0A1Z5TV07-F1
#
_entry.id   AF-A0A1Z5TV07-F1
#
_cell.length_a   1.000
_cell.length_b   1.000
_cell.length_c   1.000
_cell.angle_alpha   90.00
_cell.angle_beta   90.00
_cell.angle_gamma   90.00
#
_symmetry.space_group_name_H-M   'P 1'
#
loop_
_entity.id
_entity.type
_entity.pdbx_description
1 polymer ?
#
loop_
_entity_poly.entity_id
_entity_poly.type
_entity_poly.pdbx_seq_one_letter_code
_entity_poly.pdbx_strand_id
1 'polypeptide(L)'
;MDQWHLTYSLEQDGSTLSTLYNLCGQHRGKRGGFVLVVRDAGGGIFGAYLTDPPKPQSHYFGSGECFLWRAFRLPALPDLSSLPPPPSEDTTHLQRMTTVGVSRQASNASLASLNVPATQANGRADSKTPKTGTATPERIRFKAFPFTGENDFSMFCQPDYLSVGGGDGHYGLWLDAGLSKGVSDTCPTFGNEPLSEEGVKWDVLGVEVWYVGS
;
A
#
# COMPACT_ATOMS: atom_id res chain seq x y z
N MET A 1 8.78 -12.33 18.74
CA MET A 1 7.78 -11.81 17.77
C MET A 1 7.39 -10.45 18.29
N ASP A 2 7.52 -9.43 17.45
CA ASP A 2 7.11 -8.07 17.82
C ASP A 2 5.59 -8.03 17.98
N GLN A 3 5.12 -7.33 19.01
CA GLN A 3 3.69 -7.26 19.31
C GLN A 3 3.08 -6.05 18.62
N TRP A 4 1.95 -6.28 17.96
CA TRP A 4 1.17 -5.24 17.29
C TRP A 4 0.10 -4.72 18.23
N HIS A 5 0.08 -3.40 18.42
CA HIS A 5 -0.84 -2.72 19.30
C HIS A 5 -1.56 -1.60 18.55
N LEU A 6 -2.89 -1.69 18.42
CA LEU A 6 -3.69 -0.59 17.90
C LEU A 6 -3.58 0.58 18.88
N THR A 7 -2.97 1.67 18.44
CA THR A 7 -2.70 2.86 19.27
C THR A 7 -3.74 3.95 19.03
N TYR A 8 -4.21 4.07 17.79
CA TYR A 8 -5.24 5.03 17.40
C TYR A 8 -6.10 4.44 16.29
N SER A 9 -7.41 4.68 16.35
CA SER A 9 -8.36 4.42 15.27
C SER A 9 -9.32 5.59 15.14
N LEU A 10 -9.51 6.09 13.91
CA LEU A 10 -10.44 7.17 13.60
C LEU A 10 -11.87 6.87 14.10
N GLU A 11 -12.27 5.59 14.02
CA GLU A 11 -13.60 5.12 14.42
C GLU A 11 -13.77 5.11 15.96
N GLN A 12 -12.69 4.84 16.71
CA GLN A 12 -12.75 4.66 18.17
C GLN A 12 -12.40 5.95 18.92
N ASP A 13 -11.42 6.70 18.43
CA ASP A 13 -10.78 7.82 19.14
C ASP A 13 -11.17 9.20 18.58
N GLY A 14 -11.90 9.23 17.45
CA GLY A 14 -12.40 10.45 16.83
C GLY A 14 -11.39 11.15 15.91
N SER A 15 -11.84 12.20 15.22
CA SER A 15 -11.21 12.75 14.01
C SER A 15 -10.33 13.98 14.25
N THR A 16 -9.46 13.95 15.28
CA THR A 16 -8.53 15.05 15.54
C THR A 16 -7.08 14.58 15.59
N LEU A 17 -6.19 15.27 14.86
CA LEU A 17 -4.74 14.98 14.90
C LEU A 17 -4.15 15.09 16.31
N SER A 18 -4.70 15.99 17.13
CA SER A 18 -4.25 16.14 18.53
C SER A 18 -4.42 14.86 19.34
N THR A 19 -5.56 14.14 19.19
CA THR A 19 -5.77 12.85 19.83
C THR A 19 -4.78 11.80 19.30
N LEU A 20 -4.58 11.73 17.98
CA LEU A 20 -3.61 10.81 17.37
C LEU A 20 -2.20 11.02 17.94
N TYR A 21 -1.73 12.28 18.02
CA TYR A 21 -0.42 12.61 18.58
C TYR A 21 -0.30 12.24 20.07
N ASN A 22 -1.35 12.51 20.85
CA ASN A 22 -1.35 12.19 22.28
C ASN A 22 -1.27 10.67 22.52
N LEU A 23 -2.02 9.86 21.77
CA LEU A 23 -1.99 8.40 21.91
C LEU A 23 -0.65 7.81 21.43
N CYS A 24 -0.14 8.26 20.27
CA CYS A 24 1.18 7.82 19.79
C CYS A 24 2.31 8.20 20.74
N GLY A 25 2.19 9.36 21.41
CA GLY A 25 3.15 9.85 22.39
C GLY A 25 3.38 8.91 23.59
N GLN A 26 2.43 8.03 23.93
CA GLN A 26 2.56 7.05 25.02
C GLN A 26 3.65 6.00 24.76
N HIS A 27 4.06 5.85 23.50
CA HIS A 27 5.10 4.92 23.07
C HIS A 27 6.46 5.61 22.87
N ARG A 28 6.59 6.90 23.19
CA ARG A 28 7.83 7.66 23.04
C ARG A 28 8.95 7.03 23.88
N GLY A 29 10.09 6.77 23.24
CA GLY A 29 11.27 6.18 23.88
C GLY A 29 11.23 4.66 24.00
N LYS A 30 10.13 3.99 23.60
CA LYS A 30 10.10 2.53 23.44
C LYS A 30 10.79 2.12 22.14
N ARG A 31 11.29 0.89 22.09
CA ARG A 31 11.89 0.31 20.87
C ARG A 31 10.79 -0.29 19.99
N GLY A 32 10.47 0.41 18.91
CA GLY A 32 9.48 -0.02 17.93
C GLY A 32 9.27 1.04 16.86
N GLY A 33 8.34 0.77 15.95
CA GLY A 33 7.87 1.70 14.94
C GLY A 33 6.35 1.81 14.92
N PHE A 34 5.84 2.65 14.04
CA PHE A 34 4.41 2.89 13.88
C PHE A 34 4.01 2.61 12.43
N VAL A 35 2.94 1.85 12.25
CA VAL A 35 2.31 1.63 10.95
C VAL A 35 1.07 2.51 10.89
N LEU A 36 1.15 3.58 10.11
CA LEU A 36 0.00 4.40 9.73
C LEU A 36 -0.72 3.69 8.59
N VAL A 37 -2.01 3.44 8.76
CA VAL A 37 -2.92 2.85 7.78
C VAL A 37 -4.00 3.86 7.47
N VAL A 38 -4.25 4.09 6.18
CA VAL A 38 -5.33 4.94 5.70
C VAL A 38 -6.19 4.15 4.72
N ARG A 39 -7.49 4.31 4.85
CA ARG A 39 -8.49 3.87 3.87
C ARG A 39 -9.13 5.09 3.24
N ASP A 40 -9.08 5.21 1.93
CA ASP A 40 -9.79 6.27 1.20
C ASP A 40 -11.25 5.89 0.89
N ALA A 41 -12.01 6.80 0.30
CA ALA A 41 -13.42 6.59 -0.08
C ALA A 41 -13.56 5.61 -1.27
N GLY A 42 -12.55 5.52 -2.14
CA GLY A 42 -12.41 4.56 -3.21
C GLY A 42 -12.12 3.12 -2.75
N GLY A 43 -11.83 2.93 -1.46
CA GLY A 43 -11.52 1.62 -0.87
C GLY A 43 -10.05 1.21 -0.99
N GLY A 44 -9.19 2.10 -1.47
CA GLY A 44 -7.73 1.97 -1.43
C GLY A 44 -7.22 1.93 0.00
N ILE A 45 -6.21 1.09 0.23
CA ILE A 45 -5.55 0.95 1.54
C ILE A 45 -4.07 1.21 1.36
N PHE A 46 -3.55 2.22 2.04
CA PHE A 46 -2.16 2.64 1.93
C PHE A 46 -1.73 3.35 3.20
N GLY A 47 -0.46 3.72 3.30
CA GLY A 47 0.03 4.44 4.45
C GLY A 47 1.54 4.46 4.52
N ALA A 48 2.05 4.47 5.75
CA ALA A 48 3.48 4.61 6.01
C ALA A 48 3.92 3.74 7.19
N TYR A 49 5.18 3.34 7.16
CA TYR A 49 5.91 2.94 8.35
C TYR A 49 6.76 4.11 8.83
N LEU A 50 6.70 4.37 10.14
CA LEU A 50 7.30 5.51 10.81
C LEU A 50 8.20 5.01 11.94
N THR A 51 9.42 5.52 12.01
CA THR A 51 10.39 5.13 13.05
C THR A 51 10.14 5.82 14.38
N ASP A 52 9.42 6.94 14.35
CA ASP A 52 9.17 7.80 15.50
C ASP A 52 7.67 8.02 15.67
N PRO A 53 7.19 8.26 16.91
CA PRO A 53 5.79 8.59 17.13
C PRO A 53 5.46 9.90 16.40
N PRO A 54 4.37 9.96 15.61
CA PRO A 54 3.86 11.21 15.06
C PRO A 54 3.65 12.24 16.16
N LYS A 55 4.27 13.41 16.00
CA LYS A 55 4.22 14.50 16.98
C LYS A 55 4.53 15.84 16.30
N PRO A 56 3.88 16.95 16.69
CA PRO A 56 4.19 18.25 16.12
C PRO A 56 5.65 18.65 16.36
N GLN A 57 6.39 19.03 15.30
CA GLN A 57 7.76 19.54 15.38
C GLN A 57 8.01 20.63 14.33
N SER A 58 8.98 21.51 14.58
CA SER A 58 9.34 22.60 13.66
C SER A 58 10.24 22.16 12.49
N HIS A 59 10.68 20.92 12.45
CA HIS A 59 11.58 20.37 11.45
C HIS A 59 11.17 18.94 11.08
N TYR A 60 11.67 18.47 9.94
CA TYR A 60 11.50 17.09 9.51
C TYR A 60 12.24 16.13 10.44
N PHE A 61 11.67 14.96 10.66
CA PHE A 61 12.24 13.90 11.50
C PHE A 61 11.92 12.50 10.94
N GLY A 62 12.32 11.46 11.65
CA GLY A 62 12.25 10.07 11.18
C GLY A 62 13.59 9.62 10.59
N SER A 63 13.83 8.31 10.59
CA SER A 63 15.05 7.72 10.03
C SER A 63 14.85 7.29 8.57
N GLY A 64 15.93 6.86 7.92
CA GLY A 64 15.89 6.25 6.58
C GLY A 64 15.21 4.87 6.53
N GLU A 65 14.68 4.39 7.66
CA GLU A 65 13.86 3.17 7.71
C GLU A 65 12.37 3.47 7.50
N CYS A 66 11.97 4.74 7.49
CA CYS A 66 10.62 5.13 7.08
C CYS A 66 10.37 4.71 5.62
N PHE A 67 9.14 4.31 5.31
CA PHE A 67 8.73 4.01 3.95
C PHE A 67 7.23 4.18 3.76
N LEU A 68 6.81 4.50 2.54
CA LEU A 68 5.40 4.48 2.16
C LEU A 68 5.00 3.12 1.62
N TRP A 69 3.73 2.78 1.69
CA TRP A 69 3.23 1.53 1.13
C TRP A 69 1.78 1.67 0.65
N ARG A 70 1.39 0.80 -0.28
CA ARG A 70 0.00 0.64 -0.72
C ARG A 70 -0.34 -0.84 -0.93
N ALA A 71 -1.61 -1.18 -0.71
CA ALA A 71 -2.14 -2.52 -0.84
C ALA A 71 -3.42 -2.52 -1.68
N PHE A 72 -3.47 -3.39 -2.69
CA PHE A 72 -4.66 -3.62 -3.51
C PHE A 72 -5.33 -4.92 -3.10
N ARG A 73 -6.63 -4.85 -2.82
CA ARG A 73 -7.46 -6.03 -2.62
C ARG A 73 -8.05 -6.43 -3.96
N LEU A 74 -7.56 -7.52 -4.53
CA LEU A 74 -8.11 -8.04 -5.77
C LEU A 74 -9.53 -8.58 -5.51
N PRO A 75 -10.53 -8.23 -6.36
CA PRO A 75 -11.79 -8.93 -6.37
C PRO A 75 -11.50 -10.41 -6.57
N ALA A 76 -12.21 -11.29 -5.87
CA ALA A 76 -12.16 -12.70 -6.21
C ALA A 76 -12.59 -12.81 -7.68
N LEU A 77 -11.74 -13.37 -8.54
CA LEU A 77 -12.22 -13.82 -9.85
C LEU A 77 -13.43 -14.72 -9.58
N PRO A 78 -14.57 -14.54 -10.28
CA PRO A 78 -15.62 -15.54 -10.22
C PRO A 78 -14.97 -16.87 -10.59
N ASP A 79 -15.25 -17.89 -9.78
CA ASP A 79 -14.68 -19.23 -9.93
C ASP A 79 -14.76 -19.67 -11.40
N LEU A 80 -13.59 -19.70 -12.07
CA LEU A 80 -13.48 -20.07 -13.47
C LEU A 80 -13.72 -21.58 -13.69
N SER A 81 -14.08 -22.32 -12.63
CA SER A 81 -14.59 -23.70 -12.72
C SER A 81 -15.84 -23.84 -13.59
N SER A 82 -16.50 -22.73 -13.94
CA SER A 82 -17.67 -22.67 -14.82
C SER A 82 -17.39 -22.17 -16.23
N LEU A 83 -16.14 -21.82 -16.58
CA LEU A 83 -15.83 -21.48 -17.97
C LEU A 83 -15.89 -22.73 -18.84
N PRO A 84 -16.57 -22.69 -20.00
CA PRO A 84 -16.45 -23.76 -20.98
C PRO A 84 -14.96 -23.90 -21.35
N PRO A 85 -14.44 -25.14 -21.49
CA PRO A 85 -13.07 -25.34 -21.90
C PRO A 85 -12.83 -24.56 -23.21
N PRO A 86 -11.66 -23.91 -23.38
CA PRO A 86 -11.32 -23.28 -24.64
C PRO A 86 -11.47 -24.33 -25.75
N PRO A 87 -12.08 -23.98 -26.91
CA PRO A 87 -12.26 -24.93 -27.99
C PRO A 87 -10.89 -25.53 -28.32
N SER A 88 -10.74 -26.84 -28.04
CA SER A 88 -9.53 -27.57 -28.39
C SER A 88 -9.24 -27.34 -29.87
N GLU A 89 -7.98 -27.04 -30.18
CA GLU A 89 -7.51 -26.82 -31.55
C GLU A 89 -7.89 -28.01 -32.44
N ASP A 90 -8.95 -27.85 -33.23
CA ASP A 90 -9.14 -28.55 -34.48
C ASP A 90 -9.92 -27.62 -35.43
N THR A 91 -9.19 -26.70 -36.06
CA THR A 91 -9.74 -25.69 -36.98
C THR A 91 -9.72 -26.18 -38.42
N THR A 92 -10.10 -27.42 -38.68
CA THR A 92 -9.95 -27.98 -40.02
C THR A 92 -11.12 -27.61 -40.96
N HIS A 93 -12.35 -27.30 -40.48
CA HIS A 93 -13.48 -26.99 -41.39
C HIS A 93 -14.62 -26.09 -40.83
N LEU A 94 -14.36 -24.87 -40.36
CA LEU A 94 -15.44 -23.90 -40.09
C LEU A 94 -15.29 -22.59 -40.88
N GLN A 95 -16.29 -22.35 -41.74
CA GLN A 95 -16.48 -21.11 -42.51
C GLN A 95 -16.77 -19.92 -41.57
N ARG A 96 -16.21 -18.74 -41.92
CA ARG A 96 -16.33 -17.46 -41.19
C ARG A 96 -17.73 -16.86 -41.22
N MET A 97 -18.02 -16.03 -40.19
CA MET A 97 -18.91 -14.83 -40.07
C MET A 97 -19.82 -14.94 -38.81
N THR A 98 -20.14 -13.91 -38.00
CA THR A 98 -20.16 -12.43 -38.15
C THR A 98 -19.80 -11.68 -36.85
N THR A 99 -19.32 -10.46 -37.05
CA THR A 99 -19.14 -9.29 -36.17
C THR A 99 -20.24 -9.00 -35.14
N VAL A 100 -19.87 -8.64 -33.90
CA VAL A 100 -20.41 -7.47 -33.19
C VAL A 100 -19.25 -6.80 -32.43
N GLY A 101 -19.00 -5.53 -32.74
CA GLY A 101 -17.96 -4.73 -32.10
C GLY A 101 -18.44 -4.09 -30.81
N VAL A 102 -17.53 -4.01 -29.84
CA VAL A 102 -17.48 -2.90 -28.90
C VAL A 102 -16.07 -2.31 -28.99
N SER A 103 -16.03 -1.02 -29.30
CA SER A 103 -14.83 -0.24 -29.56
C SER A 103 -13.85 -0.26 -28.39
N ARG A 104 -12.57 -0.41 -28.71
CA ARG A 104 -11.44 -0.15 -27.82
C ARG A 104 -11.38 1.34 -27.49
N GLN A 105 -11.09 1.67 -26.23
CA GLN A 105 -10.25 2.83 -25.92
C GLN A 105 -9.18 2.42 -24.92
N ALA A 106 -7.96 2.84 -25.24
CA ALA A 106 -6.71 2.23 -24.86
C ALA A 106 -6.28 2.53 -23.42
N SER A 107 -5.79 1.51 -22.73
CA SER A 107 -4.79 1.66 -21.67
C SER A 107 -3.65 0.70 -21.97
N ASN A 108 -2.51 1.28 -22.32
CA ASN A 108 -1.26 0.58 -22.58
C ASN A 108 -0.72 0.04 -21.25
N ALA A 109 -1.11 -1.16 -20.87
CA ALA A 109 -0.32 -1.98 -19.97
C ALA A 109 0.33 -3.08 -20.80
N SER A 110 1.55 -2.83 -21.27
CA SER A 110 2.35 -3.79 -22.02
C SER A 110 2.68 -4.99 -21.11
N LEU A 111 1.98 -6.10 -21.34
CA LEU A 111 2.21 -7.39 -20.69
C LEU A 111 3.32 -8.15 -21.44
N ALA A 112 4.56 -7.66 -21.39
CA ALA A 112 5.68 -8.39 -21.95
C ALA A 112 6.97 -7.96 -21.29
N SER A 113 7.49 -8.82 -20.40
CA SER A 113 8.91 -9.23 -20.33
C SER A 113 9.26 -9.73 -18.92
N LEU A 114 8.96 -11.00 -18.64
CA LEU A 114 9.70 -11.77 -17.63
C LEU A 114 10.22 -13.01 -18.34
N ASN A 115 11.41 -12.87 -18.92
CA ASN A 115 12.19 -13.95 -19.48
C ASN A 115 13.09 -14.48 -18.36
N VAL A 116 12.84 -15.69 -17.87
CA VAL A 116 13.76 -16.41 -16.96
C VAL A 116 14.06 -17.78 -17.58
N PRO A 117 15.34 -18.17 -17.79
CA PRO A 117 15.67 -19.43 -18.43
C PRO A 117 15.41 -20.63 -17.50
N ALA A 118 14.86 -21.68 -18.07
CA ALA A 118 14.66 -22.98 -17.44
C ALA A 118 16.00 -23.72 -17.24
N THR A 119 16.25 -24.20 -16.02
CA THR A 119 17.24 -25.25 -15.74
C THR A 119 16.54 -26.49 -15.18
N GLN A 120 16.97 -27.64 -15.68
CA GLN A 120 16.30 -28.93 -15.67
C GLN A 120 16.21 -29.61 -14.29
N ALA A 121 15.21 -30.48 -14.18
CA ALA A 121 14.81 -31.25 -13.03
C ALA A 121 15.73 -32.45 -12.71
N ASN A 122 15.82 -32.82 -11.42
CA ASN A 122 15.80 -34.23 -10.98
C ASN A 122 15.60 -34.37 -9.45
N GLY A 123 14.78 -35.34 -8.99
CA GLY A 123 14.95 -35.99 -7.67
C GLY A 123 13.81 -35.90 -6.62
N ARG A 124 12.96 -36.94 -6.61
CA ARG A 124 12.17 -37.63 -5.56
C ARG A 124 12.07 -37.11 -4.10
N ALA A 125 10.79 -36.94 -3.68
CA ALA A 125 10.05 -37.33 -2.46
C ALA A 125 10.58 -37.17 -1.00
N ASP A 126 9.65 -36.68 -0.16
CA ASP A 126 9.46 -36.74 1.30
C ASP A 126 10.34 -35.91 2.25
N SER A 127 9.75 -34.85 2.82
CA SER A 127 9.72 -34.59 4.28
C SER A 127 8.87 -33.35 4.63
N LYS A 128 8.03 -33.51 5.65
CA LYS A 128 7.21 -32.48 6.31
C LYS A 128 8.06 -31.33 6.84
N THR A 129 7.75 -30.10 6.44
CA THR A 129 8.00 -28.90 7.27
C THR A 129 6.90 -27.86 7.01
N PRO A 130 6.14 -27.42 8.03
CA PRO A 130 5.26 -26.28 7.88
C PRO A 130 6.13 -25.02 7.89
N LYS A 131 6.34 -24.41 6.72
CA LYS A 131 6.93 -23.08 6.66
C LYS A 131 5.91 -22.08 7.19
N THR A 132 6.12 -21.67 8.43
CA THR A 132 5.56 -20.48 9.06
C THR A 132 6.06 -19.25 8.30
N GLY A 133 5.47 -19.01 7.14
CA GLY A 133 5.50 -17.73 6.45
C GLY A 133 4.08 -17.21 6.50
N THR A 134 3.88 -16.01 7.01
CA THR A 134 2.64 -15.24 6.83
C THR A 134 2.44 -15.04 5.32
N ALA A 135 1.79 -16.01 4.68
CA ALA A 135 1.38 -15.88 3.30
C ALA A 135 0.43 -14.70 3.26
N THR A 136 0.80 -13.64 2.53
CA THR A 136 -0.20 -12.71 2.05
C THR A 136 -1.22 -13.57 1.32
N PRO A 137 -2.53 -13.51 1.65
CA PRO A 137 -3.51 -14.22 0.86
C PRO A 137 -3.30 -13.80 -0.60
N GLU A 138 -3.39 -14.73 -1.56
CA GLU A 138 -3.14 -14.50 -3.02
C GLU A 138 -3.89 -13.29 -3.61
N ARG A 139 -4.79 -12.70 -2.83
CA ARG A 139 -5.68 -11.59 -3.11
C ARG A 139 -5.14 -10.22 -2.71
N ILE A 140 -3.99 -10.10 -2.06
CA ILE A 140 -3.40 -8.80 -1.69
C ILE A 140 -2.13 -8.57 -2.49
N ARG A 141 -2.12 -7.52 -3.32
CA ARG A 141 -0.90 -7.00 -3.93
C ARG A 141 -0.36 -5.86 -3.08
N PHE A 142 0.84 -6.02 -2.57
CA PHE A 142 1.52 -5.02 -1.74
C PHE A 142 2.66 -4.37 -2.53
N LYS A 143 2.80 -3.05 -2.40
CA LYS A 143 3.94 -2.29 -2.91
C LYS A 143 4.44 -1.38 -1.81
N ALA A 144 5.74 -1.47 -1.51
CA ALA A 144 6.45 -0.52 -0.64
C ALA A 144 7.30 0.44 -1.47
N PHE A 145 7.53 1.62 -0.91
CA PHE A 145 8.35 2.70 -1.45
C PHE A 145 9.37 3.09 -0.38
N PRO A 146 10.54 2.41 -0.38
CA PRO A 146 11.61 2.67 0.59
C PRO A 146 12.19 4.07 0.45
N PHE A 147 12.82 4.54 1.51
CA PHE A 147 13.61 5.76 1.50
C PHE A 147 14.68 5.74 0.39
N THR A 148 14.76 6.82 -0.40
CA THR A 148 15.69 6.95 -1.53
C THR A 148 17.05 7.47 -1.13
N GLY A 149 17.11 8.25 -0.04
CA GLY A 149 18.30 9.00 0.36
C GLY A 149 18.52 10.31 -0.39
N GLU A 150 17.57 10.77 -1.22
CA GLU A 150 17.71 12.04 -1.94
C GLU A 150 17.56 13.28 -1.04
N ASN A 151 16.76 13.18 0.02
CA ASN A 151 16.59 14.20 1.06
C ASN A 151 16.08 13.56 2.35
N ASP A 152 16.12 14.32 3.46
CA ASP A 152 15.72 13.84 4.78
C ASP A 152 14.30 14.28 5.18
N PHE A 153 13.41 14.54 4.20
CA PHE A 153 12.05 15.04 4.43
C PHE A 153 11.04 13.92 4.77
N SER A 154 11.44 12.98 5.63
CA SER A 154 10.71 11.74 5.94
C SER A 154 9.37 11.98 6.65
N MET A 155 9.36 12.68 7.79
CA MET A 155 8.14 12.96 8.55
C MET A 155 8.08 14.44 8.91
N PHE A 156 6.92 15.06 8.73
CA PHE A 156 6.67 16.42 9.19
C PHE A 156 5.25 16.58 9.67
N CYS A 157 5.11 16.87 10.96
CA CYS A 157 3.83 16.95 11.64
C CYS A 157 3.68 18.36 12.22
N GLN A 158 2.52 18.96 11.98
CA GLN A 158 2.07 20.23 12.52
C GLN A 158 0.73 20.02 13.24
N PRO A 159 0.25 21.00 14.03
CA PRO A 159 -1.06 20.90 14.67
C PRO A 159 -2.22 20.70 13.67
N ASP A 160 -2.05 21.20 12.44
CA ASP A 160 -3.06 21.26 11.39
C ASP A 160 -2.87 20.23 10.28
N TYR A 161 -1.74 19.52 10.22
CA TYR A 161 -1.53 18.44 9.27
C TYR A 161 -0.43 17.45 9.68
N LEU A 162 -0.53 16.24 9.15
CA LEU A 162 0.53 15.22 9.19
C LEU A 162 1.02 14.95 7.77
N SER A 163 2.34 14.93 7.57
CA SER A 163 2.98 14.64 6.28
C SER A 163 4.06 13.57 6.44
N VAL A 164 4.14 12.68 5.46
CA VAL A 164 5.18 11.66 5.32
C VAL A 164 5.71 11.69 3.89
N GLY A 165 6.99 12.01 3.74
CA GLY A 165 7.66 12.18 2.45
C GLY A 165 7.36 13.52 1.83
N GLY A 166 8.41 14.28 1.51
CA GLY A 166 8.30 15.62 0.97
C GLY A 166 9.32 15.91 -0.12
N GLY A 167 9.43 17.18 -0.49
CA GLY A 167 10.33 17.65 -1.54
C GLY A 167 9.57 18.07 -2.79
N ASP A 168 10.15 19.01 -3.53
CA ASP A 168 9.59 19.60 -4.75
C ASP A 168 8.17 20.17 -4.64
N GLY A 169 7.72 20.49 -3.43
CA GLY A 169 6.38 21.02 -3.16
C GLY A 169 5.28 19.95 -3.10
N HIS A 170 5.64 18.68 -3.14
CA HIS A 170 4.71 17.55 -3.08
C HIS A 170 4.87 16.76 -1.79
N TYR A 171 3.84 15.97 -1.48
CA TYR A 171 3.81 15.09 -0.31
C TYR A 171 3.55 13.66 -0.76
N GLY A 172 4.38 12.73 -0.29
CA GLY A 172 4.13 11.30 -0.51
C GLY A 172 2.81 10.86 0.13
N LEU A 173 2.57 11.34 1.35
CA LEU A 173 1.30 11.22 2.06
C LEU A 173 1.09 12.45 2.94
N TRP A 174 -0.09 13.06 2.88
CA TRP A 174 -0.49 14.17 3.73
C TRP A 174 -1.94 13.99 4.18
N LEU A 175 -2.22 14.36 5.44
CA LEU A 175 -3.53 14.31 6.07
C LEU A 175 -3.82 15.63 6.78
N ASP A 176 -5.06 16.10 6.68
CA ASP A 176 -5.52 17.33 7.34
C ASP A 176 -5.78 17.14 8.85
N ALA A 177 -5.97 18.26 9.56
CA ALA A 177 -6.27 18.32 10.99
C ALA A 177 -7.46 17.43 11.42
N GLY A 178 -8.47 17.37 10.55
CA GLY A 178 -9.72 16.64 10.76
C GLY A 178 -9.67 15.18 10.34
N LEU A 179 -8.54 14.68 9.82
CA LEU A 179 -8.41 13.32 9.29
C LEU A 179 -9.55 12.95 8.33
N SER A 180 -9.92 13.91 7.49
CA SER A 180 -11.06 13.85 6.56
C SER A 180 -10.64 14.00 5.10
N LYS A 181 -9.51 14.66 4.86
CA LYS A 181 -8.93 14.91 3.54
C LYS A 181 -7.48 14.45 3.52
N GLY A 182 -7.12 13.86 2.39
CA GLY A 182 -5.75 13.41 2.15
C GLY A 182 -5.20 13.93 0.83
N VAL A 183 -3.87 14.02 0.79
CA VAL A 183 -3.12 14.29 -0.43
C VAL A 183 -2.01 13.25 -0.57
N SER A 184 -1.79 12.77 -1.79
CA SER A 184 -0.65 11.91 -2.11
C SER A 184 -0.21 12.14 -3.56
N ASP A 185 1.06 12.49 -3.72
CA ASP A 185 1.72 12.64 -5.01
C ASP A 185 3.10 11.98 -4.97
N THR A 186 3.82 12.06 -6.08
CA THR A 186 5.23 11.70 -6.16
C THR A 186 6.08 12.59 -5.24
N CYS A 187 7.03 11.99 -4.53
CA CYS A 187 8.02 12.75 -3.77
C CYS A 187 9.42 12.14 -3.92
N PRO A 188 10.48 12.98 -3.93
CA PRO A 188 11.86 12.50 -4.03
C PRO A 188 12.30 11.67 -2.81
N THR A 189 11.73 11.89 -1.60
CA THR A 189 12.10 11.14 -0.38
C THR A 189 11.90 9.63 -0.51
N PHE A 190 10.84 9.20 -1.22
CA PHE A 190 10.46 7.79 -1.34
C PHE A 190 10.34 7.29 -2.78
N GLY A 191 10.45 8.20 -3.78
CA GLY A 191 10.26 7.85 -5.18
C GLY A 191 8.90 7.19 -5.44
N ASN A 192 7.89 7.52 -4.63
CA ASN A 192 6.58 6.91 -4.72
C ASN A 192 5.78 7.49 -5.89
N GLU A 193 4.79 6.74 -6.33
CA GLU A 193 3.68 7.26 -7.15
C GLU A 193 2.52 7.66 -6.20
N PRO A 194 1.48 8.37 -6.68
CA PRO A 194 0.28 8.62 -5.89
C PRO A 194 -0.27 7.32 -5.27
N LEU A 195 -0.53 7.35 -3.97
CA LEU A 195 -0.91 6.17 -3.20
C LEU A 195 -2.39 5.80 -3.40
N SER A 196 -3.26 6.80 -3.59
CA SER A 196 -4.69 6.62 -3.87
C SER A 196 -4.95 6.51 -5.37
N GLU A 197 -5.90 5.64 -5.74
CA GLU A 197 -6.40 5.55 -7.12
C GLU A 197 -7.43 6.64 -7.45
N GLU A 198 -7.98 7.36 -6.46
CA GLU A 198 -8.89 8.49 -6.68
C GLU A 198 -8.18 9.72 -7.28
N GLY A 199 -6.85 9.77 -7.15
CA GLY A 199 -5.99 10.83 -7.65
C GLY A 199 -5.18 11.47 -6.53
N VAL A 200 -4.68 12.69 -6.79
CA VAL A 200 -3.78 13.40 -5.87
C VAL A 200 -4.48 13.80 -4.57
N LYS A 201 -5.77 14.14 -4.64
CA LYS A 201 -6.62 14.50 -3.49
C LYS A 201 -7.72 13.47 -3.34
N TRP A 202 -7.99 13.06 -2.11
CA TRP A 202 -8.92 11.99 -1.81
C TRP A 202 -9.55 12.20 -0.44
N ASP A 203 -10.68 11.52 -0.23
CA ASP A 203 -11.43 11.59 1.03
C ASP A 203 -11.03 10.45 1.94
N VAL A 204 -10.75 10.79 3.20
CA VAL A 204 -10.36 9.81 4.21
C VAL A 204 -11.63 9.12 4.72
N LEU A 205 -11.65 7.80 4.65
CA LEU A 205 -12.73 6.98 5.20
C LEU A 205 -12.33 6.28 6.52
N GLY A 206 -11.03 6.06 6.73
CA GLY A 206 -10.51 5.46 7.96
C GLY A 206 -9.02 5.72 8.14
N VAL A 207 -8.61 5.89 9.40
CA VAL A 207 -7.19 6.01 9.78
C VAL A 207 -6.95 5.12 10.98
N GLU A 208 -5.88 4.34 10.95
CA GLU A 208 -5.38 3.59 12.10
C GLU A 208 -3.88 3.83 12.27
N VAL A 209 -3.41 3.82 13.51
CA VAL A 209 -1.99 3.78 13.82
C VAL A 209 -1.71 2.59 14.72
N TRP A 210 -0.83 1.72 14.28
CA TRP A 210 -0.40 0.54 15.00
C TRP A 210 1.03 0.71 15.49
N TYR A 211 1.29 0.53 16.78
CA TYR A 211 2.63 0.41 17.31
C TYR A 211 3.12 -1.03 17.16
N VAL A 212 4.32 -1.20 16.60
CA VAL A 212 4.97 -2.50 16.40
C VAL A 212 6.33 -2.47 17.11
N GLY A 213 6.45 -3.23 18.18
CA GLY A 213 7.67 -3.28 18.98
C GLY A 213 7.60 -4.31 20.09
N SER A 214 8.69 -4.39 20.86
CA SER A 214 8.78 -5.22 22.07
C SER A 214 8.62 -4.41 23.35
#